data_AF-A0A7S3ZBA6-F1
#
_entry.id   AF-A0A7S3ZBA6-F1
#
_cell.length_a   1.000
_cell.length_b   1.000
_cell.length_c   1.000
_cell.angle_alpha   90.00
_cell.angle_beta   90.00
_cell.angle_gamma   90.00
#
_symmetry.space_group_name_H-M   'P 1'
#
loop_
_entity.id
_entity.type
_entity.pdbx_description
1 polymer ?
#
loop_
_entity_poly.entity_id
_entity_poly.type
_entity_poly.pdbx_seq_one_letter_code
_entity_poly.pdbx_strand_id
1 'polypeptide(L)'
;WRARPLSLWAAMVKYVFFDVTVAGKAIGRMIFELYVDSVPRTAENFRALCTGEKGLGADSKKPLHYKGSLLHRVIRGFMAQGGDITNHDGTGGESIYGGMFADENFQHRHVGPGVLSMANRGPGTNASQFFITFASAKHLDGKHVVFGKLVEGLEVLDTIEATPSRQETPLHPIKIEDCGEMEKDWKPEVEQRQQSEVAEMGYLAHIAKLQRAANGGTKVKFKKRKKGKKRPASTREG
;
A
#
# COMPACT_ATOMS: atom_id res chain seq x y z
N TRP A 1 10.45 28.66 -0.18
CA TRP A 1 9.72 27.43 -0.55
C TRP A 1 8.50 27.80 -1.39
N ARG A 2 8.61 27.82 -2.73
CA ARG A 2 7.44 28.03 -3.61
C ARG A 2 6.74 26.68 -3.79
N ALA A 3 5.47 26.61 -3.40
CA ALA A 3 4.65 25.42 -3.57
C ALA A 3 4.58 25.03 -5.06
N ARG A 4 5.00 23.81 -5.37
CA ARG A 4 4.74 23.19 -6.68
C ARG A 4 3.26 22.82 -6.76
N PRO A 5 2.61 22.93 -7.93
CA PRO A 5 1.19 22.61 -8.10
C PRO A 5 0.90 21.15 -7.72
N LEU A 6 -0.21 20.94 -6.99
CA LEU A 6 -0.66 19.63 -6.44
C LEU A 6 -0.70 18.49 -7.47
N SER A 7 -0.85 18.79 -8.77
CA SER A 7 -1.00 17.79 -9.83
C SER A 7 0.28 16.99 -10.16
N LEU A 8 1.46 17.48 -9.75
CA LEU A 8 2.73 16.75 -9.94
C LEU A 8 3.16 15.97 -8.69
N TRP A 9 2.54 16.21 -7.53
CA TRP A 9 2.76 15.45 -6.29
C TRP A 9 1.93 14.15 -6.25
N ALA A 10 0.85 14.05 -7.04
CA ALA A 10 0.08 12.81 -7.20
C ALA A 10 0.90 11.64 -7.80
N ALA A 11 2.13 11.91 -8.27
CA ALA A 11 3.09 10.93 -8.74
C ALA A 11 4.11 10.46 -7.65
N MET A 12 3.92 10.85 -6.38
CA MET A 12 4.77 10.41 -5.27
C MET A 12 4.60 8.92 -5.01
N VAL A 13 5.71 8.27 -4.65
CA VAL A 13 5.70 6.88 -4.18
C VAL A 13 4.84 6.78 -2.93
N LYS A 14 3.76 6.00 -3.02
CA LYS A 14 2.78 5.80 -1.93
C LYS A 14 3.14 4.63 -1.03
N TYR A 15 3.98 3.73 -1.51
CA TYR A 15 4.23 2.45 -0.87
C TYR A 15 5.68 2.32 -0.45
N VAL A 16 5.89 1.90 0.78
CA VAL A 16 7.20 1.60 1.35
C VAL A 16 7.18 0.20 1.95
N PHE A 17 8.34 -0.43 2.09
CA PHE A 17 8.43 -1.78 2.61
C PHE A 17 9.43 -1.90 3.75
N PHE A 18 9.20 -2.91 4.60
CA PHE A 18 10.15 -3.44 5.57
C PHE A 18 10.32 -4.94 5.37
N ASP A 19 11.56 -5.40 5.20
CA ASP A 19 11.93 -6.80 5.36
C ASP A 19 12.29 -7.03 6.82
N VAL A 20 11.62 -7.98 7.48
CA VAL A 20 11.72 -8.16 8.93
C VAL A 20 12.39 -9.47 9.27
N THR A 21 13.28 -9.43 10.26
CA THR A 21 13.86 -10.61 10.89
C THR A 21 13.49 -10.71 12.38
N VAL A 22 13.36 -11.93 12.88
CA VAL A 22 13.25 -12.25 14.31
C VAL A 22 14.39 -13.19 14.67
N ALA A 23 15.22 -12.81 15.66
CA ALA A 23 16.45 -13.54 16.00
C ALA A 23 17.36 -13.80 14.77
N GLY A 24 17.39 -12.85 13.83
CA GLY A 24 18.19 -12.95 12.59
C GLY A 24 17.58 -13.83 11.50
N LYS A 25 16.43 -14.49 11.73
CA LYS A 25 15.71 -15.26 10.71
C LYS A 25 14.67 -14.37 10.03
N ALA A 26 14.67 -14.34 8.70
CA ALA A 26 13.67 -13.62 7.92
C ALA A 26 12.26 -14.20 8.18
N ILE A 27 11.32 -13.32 8.49
CA ILE A 27 9.90 -13.68 8.71
C ILE A 27 8.98 -13.15 7.61
N GLY A 28 9.44 -12.24 6.77
CA GLY A 28 8.73 -11.76 5.58
C GLY A 28 8.86 -10.26 5.36
N ARG A 29 8.10 -9.77 4.38
CA ARG A 29 8.03 -8.36 4.01
C ARG A 29 6.68 -7.78 4.43
N MET A 30 6.71 -6.58 4.98
CA MET A 30 5.54 -5.73 5.21
C MET A 30 5.56 -4.60 4.19
N ILE A 31 4.41 -4.29 3.58
CA ILE A 31 4.25 -3.15 2.68
C ILE A 31 3.20 -2.20 3.25
N PHE A 32 3.54 -0.92 3.30
CA PHE A 32 2.72 0.14 3.87
C PHE A 32 2.30 1.14 2.81
N GLU A 33 1.01 1.49 2.79
CA GLU A 33 0.51 2.69 2.12
C GLU A 33 0.69 3.91 3.03
N LEU A 34 1.25 4.99 2.49
CA LEU A 34 1.38 6.27 3.17
C LEU A 34 0.31 7.26 2.70
N TYR A 35 -0.29 7.98 3.64
CA TYR A 35 -1.35 8.96 3.38
C TYR A 35 -0.78 10.32 2.94
N VAL A 36 -0.03 10.32 1.84
CA VAL A 36 0.69 11.48 1.28
C VAL A 36 -0.18 12.70 0.99
N ASP A 37 -1.48 12.50 0.76
CA ASP A 37 -2.42 13.58 0.44
C ASP A 37 -2.93 14.29 1.70
N SER A 38 -3.05 13.58 2.83
CA SER A 38 -3.58 14.15 4.08
C SER A 38 -2.49 14.57 5.05
N VAL A 39 -1.35 13.87 5.06
CA VAL A 39 -0.21 14.15 5.96
C VAL A 39 1.11 14.10 5.19
N PRO A 40 1.29 14.96 4.16
CA PRO A 40 2.46 14.93 3.27
C PRO A 40 3.79 15.05 4.02
N ARG A 41 3.85 15.83 5.10
CA ARG A 41 5.10 16.03 5.85
C ARG A 41 5.44 14.78 6.67
N THR A 42 4.45 14.19 7.34
CA THR A 42 4.65 12.96 8.12
C THR A 42 5.01 11.79 7.21
N ALA A 43 4.31 11.66 6.07
CA ALA A 43 4.56 10.64 5.07
C ALA A 43 5.96 10.77 4.45
N GLU A 44 6.38 11.98 4.06
CA GLU A 44 7.71 12.21 3.49
C GLU A 44 8.83 11.92 4.50
N ASN A 45 8.63 12.23 5.79
CA ASN A 45 9.56 11.85 6.84
C ASN A 45 9.75 10.33 6.90
N PHE A 46 8.65 9.58 6.95
CA PHE A 46 8.73 8.13 7.03
C PHE A 46 9.34 7.52 5.76
N ARG A 47 8.91 7.97 4.57
CA ARG A 47 9.44 7.50 3.28
C ARG A 47 10.95 7.71 3.18
N ALA A 48 11.43 8.92 3.47
CA ALA A 48 12.86 9.23 3.40
C ALA A 48 13.69 8.43 4.42
N LEU A 49 13.12 8.13 5.59
CA LEU A 49 13.74 7.23 6.57
C LEU A 49 13.72 5.76 6.11
N CYS A 50 12.79 5.34 5.26
CA CYS A 50 12.85 4.02 4.61
C CYS A 50 13.96 3.95 3.56
N THR A 51 14.22 5.03 2.81
CA THR A 51 15.23 5.02 1.73
C THR A 51 16.65 5.36 2.21
N GLY A 52 16.78 6.07 3.33
CA GLY A 52 18.08 6.54 3.82
C GLY A 52 18.66 7.71 3.02
N GLU A 53 17.90 8.30 2.09
CA GLU A 53 18.41 9.26 1.10
C GLU A 53 18.91 10.59 1.70
N LYS A 54 18.53 10.89 2.95
CA LYS A 54 18.89 12.15 3.62
C LYS A 54 20.25 12.08 4.32
N GLY A 55 20.95 10.95 4.25
CA GLY A 55 22.29 10.81 4.81
C GLY A 55 22.28 10.79 6.35
N LEU A 56 23.10 11.63 6.97
CA LEU A 56 23.24 11.67 8.43
C LEU A 56 22.32 12.73 9.07
N GLY A 57 21.79 12.41 10.24
CA GLY A 57 21.01 13.33 11.06
C GLY A 57 21.84 14.56 11.46
N ALA A 58 21.17 15.71 11.52
CA ALA A 58 21.81 16.96 11.89
C ALA A 58 22.25 16.92 13.36
N ASP A 59 21.44 16.33 14.23
CA ASP A 59 21.66 16.31 15.67
C ASP A 59 22.38 15.04 16.12
N SER A 60 21.90 13.88 15.67
CA SER A 60 22.40 12.57 16.10
C SER A 60 23.71 12.16 15.43
N LYS A 61 24.03 12.72 14.25
CA LYS A 61 25.11 12.27 13.35
C LYS A 61 25.02 10.80 12.96
N LYS A 62 23.87 10.16 13.18
CA LYS A 62 23.58 8.78 12.78
C LYS A 62 22.81 8.76 11.46
N PRO A 63 22.85 7.66 10.68
CA PRO A 63 22.08 7.57 9.45
C PRO A 63 20.58 7.81 9.70
N LEU A 64 19.97 8.65 8.86
CA LEU A 64 18.52 8.84 8.80
C LEU A 64 17.88 7.69 8.03
N HIS A 65 17.96 6.47 8.59
CA HIS A 65 17.58 5.24 7.90
C HIS A 65 17.04 4.19 8.88
N TYR A 66 15.91 3.56 8.54
CA TYR A 66 15.32 2.48 9.36
C TYR A 66 16.06 1.16 9.27
N LYS A 67 16.86 0.93 8.22
CA LYS A 67 17.63 -0.30 8.04
C LYS A 67 18.51 -0.58 9.26
N GLY A 68 18.34 -1.74 9.85
CA GLY A 68 19.04 -2.19 11.05
C GLY A 68 18.40 -1.75 12.37
N SER A 69 17.37 -0.89 12.35
CA SER A 69 16.67 -0.50 13.57
C SER A 69 15.74 -1.60 14.10
N LEU A 70 15.41 -1.50 15.40
CA LEU A 70 14.63 -2.51 16.12
C LEU A 70 13.19 -2.08 16.36
N LEU A 71 12.28 -3.06 16.37
CA LEU A 71 11.01 -2.92 17.07
C LEU A 71 11.28 -3.17 18.56
N HIS A 72 11.67 -2.11 19.26
CA HIS A 72 12.18 -2.17 20.63
C HIS A 72 11.09 -2.39 21.69
N ARG A 73 9.82 -2.24 21.31
CA ARG A 73 8.68 -2.40 22.22
C ARG A 73 7.51 -3.07 21.51
N VAL A 74 7.01 -4.17 22.08
CA VAL A 74 5.87 -4.95 21.57
C VAL A 74 4.91 -5.24 22.71
N ILE A 75 3.65 -4.86 22.51
CA ILE A 75 2.55 -5.12 23.44
C ILE A 75 1.46 -5.88 22.70
N ARG A 76 1.33 -7.17 23.02
CA ARG A 76 0.32 -8.04 22.45
C ARG A 76 -1.09 -7.46 22.65
N GLY A 77 -1.90 -7.54 21.60
CA GLY A 77 -3.25 -6.97 21.53
C GLY A 77 -3.28 -5.45 21.39
N PHE A 78 -2.12 -4.79 21.26
CA PHE A 78 -2.04 -3.34 21.16
C PHE A 78 -1.21 -2.88 19.96
N MET A 79 0.12 -2.96 20.03
CA MET A 79 1.00 -2.45 18.97
C MET A 79 2.45 -2.97 19.08
N ALA A 80 3.18 -2.87 17.96
CA ALA A 80 4.63 -2.90 17.91
C ALA A 80 5.17 -1.51 17.59
N GLN A 81 6.15 -1.06 18.37
CA GLN A 81 6.81 0.24 18.25
C GLN A 81 8.28 0.07 17.88
N GLY A 82 8.73 0.89 16.94
CA GLY A 82 10.08 0.89 16.41
C GLY A 82 10.52 2.27 15.96
N GLY A 83 11.53 2.32 15.09
CA GLY A 83 11.97 3.56 14.47
C GLY A 83 12.87 4.44 15.35
N ASP A 84 13.38 3.93 16.47
CA ASP A 84 14.54 4.56 17.10
C ASP A 84 15.79 4.19 16.30
N ILE A 85 16.08 5.00 15.30
CA ILE A 85 17.23 4.84 14.39
C ILE A 85 18.56 5.24 15.03
N THR A 86 18.52 5.72 16.28
CA THR A 86 19.71 6.23 16.96
C THR A 86 20.16 5.31 18.08
N ASN A 87 19.34 5.10 19.11
CA ASN A 87 19.72 4.34 20.31
C ASN A 87 19.14 2.93 20.30
N HIS A 88 18.15 2.67 19.43
CA HIS A 88 17.49 1.37 19.26
C HIS A 88 16.79 0.84 20.52
N ASP A 89 16.49 1.71 21.48
CA ASP A 89 15.88 1.37 22.78
C ASP A 89 14.64 2.22 23.11
N GLY A 90 14.26 3.15 22.22
CA GLY A 90 13.12 4.05 22.38
C GLY A 90 13.47 5.40 23.00
N THR A 91 14.74 5.61 23.40
CA THR A 91 15.21 6.87 23.98
C THR A 91 15.68 7.89 22.94
N GLY A 92 15.81 7.49 21.68
CA GLY A 92 16.30 8.35 20.62
C GLY A 92 15.33 8.53 19.43
N GLY A 93 15.91 8.82 18.27
CA GLY A 93 15.23 9.08 17.01
C GLY A 93 15.39 10.53 16.56
N GLU A 94 15.37 10.74 15.25
CA GLU A 94 15.49 12.06 14.63
C GLU A 94 14.67 12.09 13.34
N SER A 95 13.95 13.18 13.10
CA SER A 95 13.25 13.38 11.83
C SER A 95 14.20 13.82 10.72
N ILE A 96 13.77 13.69 9.47
CA ILE A 96 14.51 14.23 8.32
C ILE A 96 14.58 15.76 8.29
N TYR A 97 13.85 16.43 9.18
CA TYR A 97 13.76 17.90 9.27
C TYR A 97 14.72 18.49 10.32
N GLY A 98 15.49 17.65 11.01
CA GLY A 98 16.27 18.02 12.19
C GLY A 98 15.41 17.94 13.45
N GLY A 99 15.88 17.20 14.45
CA GLY A 99 15.16 16.98 15.71
C GLY A 99 13.73 16.47 15.52
N MET A 100 12.78 17.15 16.17
CA MET A 100 11.36 16.81 16.20
C MET A 100 10.51 17.74 15.31
N PHE A 101 9.30 17.30 14.93
CA PHE A 101 8.33 18.10 14.19
C PHE A 101 6.90 18.01 14.76
N ALA A 102 6.13 19.06 14.46
CA ALA A 102 4.75 19.24 14.92
C ALA A 102 3.80 18.16 14.41
N ASP A 103 2.71 17.91 15.14
CA ASP A 103 1.60 17.08 14.68
C ASP A 103 0.94 17.73 13.46
N GLU A 104 0.79 17.00 12.36
CA GLU A 104 0.28 17.56 11.11
C GLU A 104 -1.25 17.67 11.10
N ASN A 105 -1.95 16.58 11.45
CA ASN A 105 -3.38 16.57 11.80
C ASN A 105 -3.77 15.21 12.43
N PHE A 106 -5.03 15.12 12.86
CA PHE A 106 -5.62 13.90 13.46
C PHE A 106 -6.88 13.43 12.72
N GLN A 107 -6.92 13.59 11.38
CA GLN A 107 -8.08 13.21 10.58
C GLN A 107 -8.34 11.69 10.60
N HIS A 108 -7.26 10.91 10.59
CA HIS A 108 -7.32 9.45 10.59
C HIS A 108 -7.32 8.88 12.01
N ARG A 109 -8.00 7.75 12.19
CA ARG A 109 -8.22 7.11 13.50
C ARG A 109 -7.56 5.74 13.57
N HIS A 110 -7.27 5.28 14.78
CA HIS A 110 -6.67 3.97 15.06
C HIS A 110 -7.73 2.86 15.04
N VAL A 111 -8.28 2.61 13.85
CA VAL A 111 -9.50 1.83 13.64
C VAL A 111 -9.33 0.31 13.77
N GLY A 112 -8.11 -0.23 13.68
CA GLY A 112 -7.89 -1.68 13.66
C GLY A 112 -6.41 -2.04 13.47
N PRO A 113 -6.11 -3.33 13.22
CA PRO A 113 -4.76 -3.80 12.95
C PRO A 113 -4.14 -3.14 11.72
N GLY A 114 -2.82 -3.04 11.72
CA GLY A 114 -2.03 -2.53 10.60
C GLY A 114 -2.03 -1.00 10.45
N VAL A 115 -2.71 -0.24 11.31
CA VAL A 115 -2.61 1.23 11.27
C VAL A 115 -1.20 1.65 11.67
N LEU A 116 -0.59 2.48 10.83
CA LEU A 116 0.76 3.04 11.00
C LEU A 116 0.67 4.48 11.52
N SER A 117 1.32 4.76 12.65
CA SER A 117 1.15 6.01 13.39
C SER A 117 2.42 6.46 14.10
N MET A 118 2.58 7.77 14.29
CA MET A 118 3.79 8.34 14.90
C MET A 118 3.80 8.13 16.41
N ALA A 119 4.92 7.62 16.94
CA ALA A 119 5.20 7.71 18.37
C ALA A 119 5.73 9.11 18.70
N ASN A 120 5.36 9.65 19.86
CA ASN A 120 5.79 10.96 20.34
C ASN A 120 5.91 10.97 21.87
N ARG A 121 6.45 12.06 22.42
CA ARG A 121 6.62 12.31 23.86
C ARG A 121 5.69 13.43 24.36
N GLY A 122 4.55 13.60 23.69
CA GLY A 122 3.63 14.70 23.88
C GLY A 122 3.40 15.51 22.59
N PRO A 123 2.52 16.53 22.66
CA PRO A 123 2.13 17.30 21.48
C PRO A 123 3.33 17.87 20.72
N GLY A 124 3.37 17.64 19.41
CA GLY A 124 4.34 18.21 18.48
C GLY A 124 5.77 17.67 18.60
N THR A 125 5.95 16.45 19.11
CA THR A 125 7.27 15.82 19.32
C THR A 125 7.51 14.61 18.42
N ASN A 126 7.00 14.64 17.18
CA ASN A 126 7.20 13.55 16.22
C ASN A 126 8.65 13.53 15.73
N ALA A 127 9.24 12.36 15.53
CA ALA A 127 10.60 12.21 15.02
C ALA A 127 10.68 11.03 14.03
N SER A 128 11.45 9.99 14.34
CA SER A 128 11.52 8.75 13.54
C SER A 128 10.75 7.58 14.16
N GLN A 129 10.37 7.65 15.44
CA GLN A 129 9.68 6.54 16.07
C GLN A 129 8.23 6.43 15.57
N PHE A 130 7.80 5.18 15.34
CA PHE A 130 6.47 4.85 14.85
C PHE A 130 5.95 3.62 15.60
N PHE A 131 4.65 3.37 15.48
CA PHE A 131 4.07 2.10 15.87
C PHE A 131 3.08 1.58 14.81
N ILE A 132 2.94 0.26 14.79
CA ILE A 132 1.97 -0.49 13.99
C ILE A 132 1.03 -1.18 14.96
N THR A 133 -0.26 -0.95 14.79
CA THR A 133 -1.29 -1.49 15.69
C THR A 133 -1.61 -2.95 15.39
N PHE A 134 -1.88 -3.74 16.43
CA PHE A 134 -2.43 -5.10 16.31
C PHE A 134 -3.96 -5.12 16.47
N ALA A 135 -4.52 -4.07 17.07
CA ALA A 135 -5.95 -3.92 17.30
C ALA A 135 -6.34 -2.43 17.28
N SER A 136 -7.64 -2.14 17.34
CA SER A 136 -8.11 -0.75 17.45
C SER A 136 -7.59 -0.09 18.73
N ALA A 137 -7.07 1.13 18.59
CA ALA A 137 -6.46 1.89 19.68
C ALA A 137 -7.08 3.28 19.82
N LYS A 138 -8.41 3.36 19.96
CA LYS A 138 -9.18 4.62 20.01
C LYS A 138 -8.68 5.64 21.06
N HIS A 139 -8.05 5.18 22.14
CA HIS A 139 -7.50 6.04 23.19
C HIS A 139 -6.28 6.88 22.74
N LEU A 140 -5.72 6.58 21.56
CA LEU A 140 -4.65 7.31 20.89
C LEU A 140 -5.14 8.34 19.87
N ASP A 141 -6.44 8.32 19.53
CA ASP A 141 -7.03 9.29 18.60
C ASP A 141 -6.86 10.72 19.15
N GLY A 142 -6.45 11.65 18.27
CA GLY A 142 -6.15 13.04 18.66
C GLY A 142 -4.82 13.26 19.39
N LYS A 143 -4.01 12.21 19.58
CA LYS A 143 -2.70 12.27 20.28
C LYS A 143 -1.53 11.82 19.41
N HIS A 144 -1.77 10.89 18.50
CA HIS A 144 -0.77 10.35 17.59
C HIS A 144 -1.24 10.50 16.14
N VAL A 145 -0.35 11.01 15.29
CA VAL A 145 -0.64 11.22 13.87
C VAL A 145 -0.63 9.88 13.15
N VAL A 146 -1.79 9.44 12.69
CA VAL A 146 -1.91 8.29 11.78
C VAL A 146 -1.54 8.74 10.38
N PHE A 147 -0.58 8.05 9.76
CA PHE A 147 0.00 8.46 8.48
C PHE A 147 0.08 7.36 7.43
N GLY A 148 -0.42 6.17 7.73
CA GLY A 148 -0.50 5.09 6.77
C GLY A 148 -1.19 3.85 7.31
N LYS A 149 -1.09 2.77 6.54
CA LYS A 149 -1.55 1.43 6.95
C LYS A 149 -0.74 0.35 6.24
N LEU A 150 -0.68 -0.82 6.86
CA LEU A 150 -0.21 -2.05 6.25
C LEU A 150 -1.18 -2.51 5.16
N VAL A 151 -0.67 -2.83 3.98
CA VAL A 151 -1.45 -3.36 2.84
C VAL A 151 -1.06 -4.79 2.48
N GLU A 152 0.17 -5.22 2.77
CA GLU A 152 0.64 -6.61 2.63
C GLU A 152 1.56 -6.97 3.81
N GLY A 153 1.61 -8.25 4.18
CA GLY A 153 2.45 -8.74 5.29
C GLY A 153 1.74 -8.77 6.65
N LEU A 154 0.43 -9.01 6.68
CA LEU A 154 -0.33 -9.11 7.95
C LEU A 154 0.16 -10.30 8.79
N GLU A 155 0.53 -11.40 8.15
CA GLU A 155 1.14 -12.58 8.77
C GLU A 155 2.50 -12.28 9.42
N VAL A 156 3.25 -11.33 8.87
CA VAL A 156 4.50 -10.83 9.46
C VAL A 156 4.17 -10.05 10.74
N LEU A 157 3.13 -9.20 10.68
CA LEU A 157 2.65 -8.45 11.85
C LEU A 157 2.14 -9.38 12.96
N ASP A 158 1.38 -10.42 12.62
CA ASP A 158 0.91 -11.45 13.57
C ASP A 158 2.11 -12.20 14.20
N THR A 159 3.15 -12.47 13.42
CA THR A 159 4.38 -13.11 13.91
C THR A 159 5.14 -12.19 14.89
N ILE A 160 5.20 -10.89 14.60
CA ILE A 160 5.76 -9.88 15.50
C ILE A 160 4.96 -9.84 16.81
N GLU A 161 3.64 -9.81 16.75
CA GLU A 161 2.76 -9.82 17.93
C GLU A 161 2.96 -11.06 18.80
N ALA A 162 3.13 -12.23 18.18
CA ALA A 162 3.34 -13.49 18.86
C ALA A 162 4.73 -13.63 19.50
N THR A 163 5.67 -12.70 19.21
CA THR A 163 7.02 -12.76 19.75
C THR A 163 7.01 -12.53 21.27
N PRO A 164 7.55 -13.47 22.08
CA PRO A 164 7.59 -13.33 23.52
C PRO A 164 8.29 -12.04 23.95
N SER A 165 7.70 -11.33 24.92
CA SER A 165 8.22 -10.06 25.42
C SER A 165 8.28 -10.07 26.95
N ARG A 166 9.28 -9.39 27.52
CA ARG A 166 9.41 -9.13 28.96
C ARG A 166 9.40 -7.63 29.18
N GLN A 167 8.47 -7.17 30.02
CA GLN A 167 8.27 -5.73 30.27
C GLN A 167 8.14 -4.94 28.95
N GLU A 168 7.32 -5.45 28.03
CA GLU A 168 7.08 -4.86 26.70
C GLU A 168 8.29 -4.90 25.73
N THR A 169 9.46 -5.36 26.17
CA THR A 169 10.63 -5.56 25.29
C THR A 169 10.66 -6.98 24.72
N PRO A 170 10.76 -7.17 23.39
CA PRO A 170 10.90 -8.50 22.80
C PRO A 170 12.11 -9.27 23.36
N LEU A 171 11.91 -10.55 23.68
CA LEU A 171 13.01 -11.45 24.12
C LEU A 171 13.96 -11.80 22.97
N HIS A 172 13.44 -11.79 21.75
CA HIS A 172 14.21 -12.00 20.54
C HIS A 172 14.21 -10.69 19.74
N PRO A 173 15.39 -10.22 19.27
CA PRO A 173 15.46 -8.99 18.50
C PRO A 173 14.58 -9.10 17.24
N ILE A 174 13.68 -8.14 17.09
CA ILE A 174 12.88 -7.94 15.89
C ILE A 174 13.47 -6.75 15.15
N LYS A 175 14.05 -6.99 13.97
CA LYS A 175 14.86 -6.01 13.25
C LYS A 175 14.29 -5.76 11.87
N ILE A 176 14.33 -4.51 11.45
CA ILE A 176 14.12 -4.11 10.05
C ILE A 176 15.44 -4.43 9.32
N GLU A 177 15.51 -5.57 8.66
CA GLU A 177 16.71 -6.03 7.95
C GLU A 177 16.99 -5.18 6.72
N ASP A 178 15.93 -4.84 5.98
CA ASP A 178 15.98 -3.95 4.84
C ASP A 178 14.70 -3.12 4.76
N CYS A 179 14.79 -1.97 4.12
CA CYS A 179 13.65 -1.08 3.92
C CYS A 179 13.86 -0.21 2.69
N GLY A 180 12.78 0.32 2.16
CA GLY A 180 12.84 1.19 1.02
C GLY A 180 11.47 1.63 0.54
N GLU A 181 11.48 2.29 -0.61
CA GLU A 181 10.28 2.67 -1.33
C GLU A 181 9.99 1.66 -2.45
N MET A 182 8.72 1.40 -2.71
CA MET A 182 8.31 0.51 -3.81
C MET A 182 8.40 1.25 -5.14
N GLU A 183 8.49 0.49 -6.23
CA GLU A 183 8.46 1.07 -7.59
C GLU A 183 7.17 1.87 -7.81
N LYS A 184 7.27 2.94 -8.61
CA LYS A 184 6.18 3.90 -8.82
C LYS A 184 4.88 3.26 -9.33
N ASP A 185 5.00 2.22 -10.16
CA ASP A 185 3.87 1.53 -10.77
C ASP A 185 3.47 0.26 -10.00
N TRP A 186 4.08 0.02 -8.84
CA TRP A 186 3.71 -1.10 -7.98
C TRP A 186 2.28 -0.93 -7.45
N LYS A 187 1.56 -2.05 -7.37
CA LYS A 187 0.20 -2.13 -6.83
C LYS A 187 0.09 -3.30 -5.85
N PRO A 188 -0.79 -3.23 -4.84
CA PRO A 188 -1.08 -4.37 -3.99
C PRO A 188 -1.58 -5.58 -4.78
N GLU A 189 -1.26 -6.79 -4.32
CA GLU A 189 -1.64 -8.06 -4.97
C GLU A 189 -3.15 -8.15 -5.25
N VAL A 190 -3.98 -7.66 -4.32
CA VAL A 190 -5.45 -7.62 -4.49
C VAL A 190 -5.85 -6.78 -5.70
N GLU A 191 -5.21 -5.63 -5.91
CA GLU A 191 -5.47 -4.77 -7.07
C GLU A 191 -4.94 -5.38 -8.36
N GLN A 192 -3.76 -6.01 -8.32
CA GLN A 192 -3.20 -6.73 -9.47
C GLN A 192 -4.14 -7.84 -9.93
N ARG A 193 -4.69 -8.61 -8.99
CA ARG A 193 -5.65 -9.68 -9.26
C ARG A 193 -6.97 -9.17 -9.84
N GLN A 194 -7.50 -8.08 -9.28
CA GLN A 194 -8.70 -7.45 -9.85
C GLN A 194 -8.43 -6.92 -11.27
N GLN A 195 -7.26 -6.32 -11.50
CA GLN A 195 -6.89 -5.79 -12.81
C GLN A 195 -6.71 -6.91 -13.84
N SER A 196 -6.13 -8.05 -13.47
CA SER A 196 -5.97 -9.20 -14.37
C SER A 196 -7.32 -9.84 -14.71
N GLU A 197 -8.22 -9.99 -13.73
CA GLU A 197 -9.59 -10.49 -13.95
C GLU A 197 -10.40 -9.58 -14.89
N VAL A 198 -10.30 -8.25 -14.71
CA VAL A 198 -10.94 -7.27 -15.60
C VAL A 198 -10.35 -7.32 -17.02
N ALA A 199 -9.02 -7.43 -17.14
CA ALA A 199 -8.35 -7.51 -18.44
C ALA A 199 -8.71 -8.79 -19.20
N GLU A 200 -8.76 -9.93 -18.52
CA GLU A 200 -9.18 -11.22 -19.07
C GLU A 200 -10.63 -11.15 -19.58
N MET A 201 -11.54 -10.58 -18.78
CA MET A 201 -12.94 -10.40 -19.16
C MET A 201 -13.09 -9.51 -20.41
N GLY A 202 -12.31 -8.43 -20.49
CA GLY A 202 -12.27 -7.56 -21.66
C GLY A 202 -11.78 -8.27 -22.93
N TYR A 203 -10.74 -9.10 -22.80
CA TYR A 203 -10.21 -9.91 -23.91
C TYR A 203 -11.21 -10.96 -24.40
N LEU A 204 -11.85 -11.69 -23.49
CA LEU A 204 -12.90 -12.66 -23.82
C LEU A 204 -14.10 -12.00 -24.51
N ALA A 205 -14.53 -10.82 -24.05
CA ALA A 205 -15.58 -10.04 -24.68
C ALA A 205 -15.20 -9.61 -26.12
N HIS A 206 -13.94 -9.24 -26.34
CA HIS A 206 -13.42 -8.92 -27.67
C HIS A 206 -13.47 -10.13 -28.62
N ILE A 207 -13.00 -11.31 -28.19
CA ILE A 207 -13.06 -12.55 -28.96
C ILE A 207 -14.51 -12.89 -29.33
N ALA A 208 -15.44 -12.83 -28.37
CA ALA A 208 -16.85 -13.13 -28.61
C ALA A 208 -17.47 -12.19 -29.67
N LYS A 209 -17.05 -10.92 -29.69
CA LYS A 209 -17.50 -9.95 -30.71
C LYS A 209 -16.97 -10.32 -32.10
N LEU A 210 -15.71 -10.72 -32.22
CA LEU A 210 -15.12 -11.19 -33.48
C LEU A 210 -15.80 -12.46 -34.00
N GLN A 211 -16.09 -13.43 -33.12
CA GLN A 211 -16.81 -14.65 -33.48
C GLN A 211 -18.24 -14.36 -33.98
N ARG A 212 -18.97 -13.44 -33.33
CA ARG A 212 -20.29 -12.99 -33.79
C ARG A 212 -20.23 -12.31 -35.15
N ALA A 213 -19.21 -11.49 -35.40
CA ALA A 213 -19.01 -10.84 -36.70
C ALA A 213 -18.71 -11.85 -37.81
N ALA A 214 -17.89 -12.86 -37.54
CA ALA A 214 -17.60 -13.95 -38.48
C ALA A 214 -18.84 -14.80 -38.80
N ASN A 215 -19.67 -15.10 -37.80
CA ASN A 215 -20.87 -15.92 -37.96
C ASN A 215 -22.09 -15.15 -38.53
N GLY A 216 -22.05 -13.81 -38.54
CA GLY A 216 -23.10 -12.95 -39.11
C GLY A 216 -23.12 -12.87 -40.65
N GLY A 217 -22.18 -13.53 -41.34
CA GLY A 217 -21.99 -13.44 -42.79
C GLY A 217 -22.87 -14.34 -43.67
N THR A 218 -23.60 -15.31 -43.13
CA THR A 218 -24.33 -16.29 -43.98
C THR A 218 -25.84 -15.99 -44.07
N LYS A 219 -26.23 -14.97 -44.85
CA LYS A 219 -27.60 -14.89 -45.39
C LYS A 219 -27.73 -15.88 -46.55
N VAL A 220 -28.12 -17.12 -46.25
CA VAL A 220 -28.55 -18.09 -47.27
C VAL A 220 -29.86 -17.58 -47.90
N LYS A 221 -29.79 -16.94 -49.06
CA LYS A 221 -30.96 -16.59 -49.88
C LYS A 221 -31.58 -17.87 -50.45
N PHE A 222 -32.64 -18.38 -49.83
CA PHE A 222 -33.47 -19.44 -50.41
C PHE A 222 -34.22 -18.88 -51.63
N LYS A 223 -33.70 -19.14 -52.83
CA LYS A 223 -34.35 -18.79 -54.10
C LYS A 223 -35.50 -19.78 -54.35
N LYS A 224 -36.74 -19.41 -54.03
CA LYS A 224 -37.94 -20.20 -54.39
C LYS A 224 -38.02 -20.36 -55.92
N ARG A 225 -37.74 -21.57 -56.41
CA ARG A 225 -37.90 -21.97 -57.82
C ARG A 225 -39.40 -22.08 -58.12
N LYS A 226 -39.98 -21.09 -58.82
CA LYS A 226 -41.31 -21.23 -59.43
C LYS A 226 -41.23 -22.26 -60.56
N LYS A 227 -41.87 -23.42 -60.38
CA LYS A 227 -42.09 -24.41 -61.44
C LYS A 227 -43.06 -23.83 -62.48
N GLY A 228 -42.60 -23.73 -63.72
CA GLY A 228 -43.45 -23.40 -64.86
C GLY A 228 -44.43 -24.54 -65.18
N LYS A 229 -45.65 -24.16 -65.56
CA LYS A 229 -46.57 -25.01 -66.34
C LYS A 229 -46.84 -24.28 -67.65
N LYS A 230 -46.53 -24.95 -68.77
CA LYS A 230 -46.77 -24.50 -70.15
C LYS A 230 -48.22 -24.82 -70.56
N ARG A 231 -48.89 -23.80 -71.15
CA ARG A 231 -49.76 -23.75 -72.37
C ARG A 231 -50.94 -24.75 -72.54
N PRO A 232 -51.95 -24.51 -73.43
CA PRO A 232 -51.98 -23.57 -74.58
C PRO A 232 -53.25 -22.69 -74.73
N ALA A 233 -53.25 -21.94 -75.83
CA ALA A 233 -54.16 -20.90 -76.30
C ALA A 233 -55.56 -21.37 -76.74
N SER A 234 -56.53 -20.44 -76.82
CA SER A 234 -57.44 -20.27 -77.97
C SER A 234 -58.28 -18.98 -77.91
N THR A 235 -58.38 -18.31 -79.07
CA THR A 235 -59.55 -17.60 -79.67
C THR A 235 -60.24 -16.47 -78.89
N ARG A 236 -60.17 -15.20 -79.33
CA ARG A 236 -60.85 -14.49 -80.45
C ARG A 236 -62.25 -13.95 -80.11
N GLU A 237 -62.37 -12.65 -80.38
CA GLU A 237 -63.54 -11.89 -80.88
C GLU A 237 -64.73 -11.59 -79.94
N GLY A 238 -65.13 -10.31 -79.94
CA GLY A 238 -66.31 -9.75 -79.28
C GLY A 238 -66.06 -8.35 -78.73
#